data_AF-A0A9Q0BTE1-F1
#
_entry.id   AF-A0A9Q0BTE1-F1
#
_cell.length_a   1.000
_cell.length_b   1.000
_cell.length_c   1.000
_cell.angle_alpha   90.00
_cell.angle_beta   90.00
_cell.angle_gamma   90.00
#
_symmetry.space_group_name_H-M   'P 1'
#
loop_
_entity.id
_entity.type
_entity.pdbx_description
1 polymer ?
#
loop_
_entity_poly.entity_id
_entity_poly.type
_entity_poly.pdbx_seq_one_letter_code
_entity_poly.pdbx_strand_id
1 'polypeptide(L)'
;MSELNAAAGVAEGEESNPLEQSTITMLDVLEQEKELEDEYAAVLGASDEKSCTYAKGHIGRQALYSCLTCCPEAREDLAKAAGICLACSYRCHEHHELVELYTKRNFRCDCPTQRLGKCSLNPQVEGVQPRNEGNLYNQNFQGLYCKCKRPYPDPDRTVEEVMLQCAICEDWYHLPHMKAPGSSEKWLDSCSEMICDGCMEAKPFLKDYTGLALQPVVADSAKDGKPEAEDNQLKNELDRSICDIMKVPEGESPAEEGEPSQKRPKLEACRRPKPSKEHQGK
;
A
#
# COMPACT_ATOMS: atom_id res chain seq x y z
N MET A 1 74.65 2.64 23.17
CA MET A 1 74.51 1.51 24.11
C MET A 1 73.04 1.10 24.07
N SER A 2 72.58 -0.03 23.55
CA SER A 2 73.24 -1.22 23.01
C SER A 2 72.16 -2.04 22.27
N GLU A 3 72.48 -2.43 21.03
CA GLU A 3 72.33 -3.81 20.48
C GLU A 3 70.92 -4.46 20.35
N LEU A 4 70.48 -4.75 19.10
CA LEU A 4 70.47 -6.08 18.40
C LEU A 4 69.40 -7.05 19.00
N ASN A 5 68.54 -7.79 18.30
CA ASN A 5 68.47 -8.35 16.95
C ASN A 5 67.11 -9.08 16.81
N ALA A 6 66.55 -9.24 15.61
CA ALA A 6 65.95 -10.50 15.10
C ALA A 6 65.00 -10.28 13.89
N ALA A 7 65.60 -10.40 12.70
CA ALA A 7 65.22 -11.29 11.60
C ALA A 7 63.75 -11.53 11.18
N ALA A 8 63.56 -11.28 9.88
CA ALA A 8 63.01 -12.18 8.86
C ALA A 8 61.55 -12.01 8.40
N GLY A 9 61.41 -11.85 7.07
CA GLY A 9 60.25 -12.30 6.31
C GLY A 9 59.51 -11.23 5.52
N VAL A 10 60.11 -10.72 4.44
CA VAL A 10 59.35 -10.07 3.37
C VAL A 10 58.69 -11.19 2.58
N ALA A 11 57.37 -11.31 2.68
CA ALA A 11 56.54 -12.02 1.73
C ALA A 11 55.47 -11.05 1.26
N GLU A 12 55.48 -10.81 -0.04
CA GLU A 12 54.58 -9.96 -0.80
C GLU A 12 53.13 -10.33 -0.47
N GLY A 13 52.39 -9.38 0.08
CA GLY A 13 50.94 -9.46 0.24
C GLY A 13 50.35 -8.32 -0.57
N GLU A 14 49.72 -8.68 -1.69
CA GLU A 14 48.90 -7.78 -2.51
C GLU A 14 47.99 -6.94 -1.62
N GLU A 15 48.22 -5.61 -1.59
CA GLU A 15 47.20 -4.67 -1.16
C GLU A 15 46.05 -4.75 -2.19
N SER A 16 45.10 -5.65 -1.95
CA SER A 16 43.81 -5.61 -2.62
C SER A 16 43.12 -4.32 -2.21
N ASN A 17 43.16 -3.35 -3.11
CA ASN A 17 42.49 -2.07 -2.94
C ASN A 17 40.97 -2.33 -2.88
N PRO A 18 40.28 -2.10 -1.74
CA PRO A 18 38.85 -2.43 -1.59
C PRO A 18 37.91 -1.51 -2.40
N LEU A 19 38.46 -0.78 -3.37
CA LEU A 19 37.80 0.22 -4.21
C LEU A 19 37.69 -0.20 -5.68
N GLU A 20 38.17 -1.39 -6.06
CA GLU A 20 37.78 -2.05 -7.31
C GLU A 20 36.73 -3.12 -6.98
N GLN A 21 35.47 -3.09 -7.38
CA GLN A 21 34.68 -2.19 -8.21
C GLN A 21 33.24 -2.73 -8.10
N SER A 22 32.40 -2.18 -7.21
CA SER A 22 30.95 -2.44 -7.27
C SER A 22 30.41 -1.73 -8.51
N THR A 23 30.58 -2.36 -9.67
CA THR A 23 30.28 -1.74 -10.96
C THR A 23 28.79 -1.88 -11.20
N ILE A 24 28.00 -0.96 -10.62
CA ILE A 24 26.61 -0.77 -11.00
C ILE A 24 26.61 -0.35 -12.47
N THR A 25 25.97 -1.13 -13.32
CA THR A 25 25.83 -0.76 -14.72
C THR A 25 24.73 0.28 -14.88
N MET A 26 24.81 1.09 -15.94
CA MET A 26 23.73 2.01 -16.27
C MET A 26 22.40 1.27 -16.53
N LEU A 27 22.44 -0.01 -16.93
CA LEU A 27 21.23 -0.82 -17.10
C LEU A 27 20.60 -1.17 -15.75
N ASP A 28 21.42 -1.53 -14.75
CA ASP A 28 20.93 -1.85 -13.41
C ASP A 28 20.26 -0.62 -12.76
N VAL A 29 20.81 0.58 -12.97
CA VAL A 29 20.19 1.84 -12.50
C VAL A 29 18.84 2.07 -13.15
N LEU A 30 18.73 1.90 -14.47
CA LEU A 30 17.48 2.10 -15.19
C LEU A 30 16.41 1.06 -14.81
N GLU A 31 16.82 -0.18 -14.55
CA GLU A 31 15.92 -1.23 -14.07
C GLU A 31 15.41 -0.90 -12.66
N GLN A 32 16.31 -0.51 -11.75
CA GLN A 32 15.94 -0.12 -10.40
C GLN A 32 15.04 1.13 -10.37
N GLU A 33 15.31 2.14 -11.20
CA GLU A 33 14.44 3.31 -11.34
C GLU A 33 13.03 2.91 -11.79
N LYS A 34 12.94 2.01 -12.77
CA LYS A 34 11.66 1.51 -13.27
C LYS A 34 10.89 0.71 -12.22
N GLU A 35 11.56 -0.14 -11.45
CA GLU A 35 10.95 -0.89 -10.35
C GLU A 35 10.35 0.06 -9.30
N LEU A 36 11.10 1.10 -8.92
CA LEU A 36 10.64 2.14 -8.00
C LEU A 36 9.43 2.93 -8.57
N GLU A 37 9.44 3.24 -9.87
CA GLU A 37 8.32 3.90 -10.55
C GLU A 37 7.06 3.01 -10.55
N ASP A 38 7.22 1.72 -10.80
CA ASP A 38 6.11 0.75 -10.81
C ASP A 38 5.50 0.57 -9.40
N GLU A 39 6.33 0.51 -8.36
CA GLU A 39 5.88 0.49 -6.96
C GLU A 39 5.14 1.77 -6.58
N TYR A 40 5.69 2.93 -6.93
CA TYR A 40 5.06 4.23 -6.72
C TYR A 40 3.69 4.31 -7.41
N ALA A 41 3.62 3.85 -8.66
CA ALA A 41 2.37 3.80 -9.41
C ALA A 41 1.34 2.86 -8.77
N ALA A 42 1.78 1.74 -8.20
CA ALA A 42 0.90 0.80 -7.52
C ALA A 42 0.26 1.41 -6.25
N VAL A 43 1.06 2.13 -5.45
CA VAL A 43 0.65 2.76 -4.19
C VAL A 43 -0.18 4.01 -4.41
N LEU A 44 0.26 4.93 -5.27
CA LEU A 44 -0.39 6.23 -5.48
C LEU A 44 -1.34 6.26 -6.69
N GLY A 45 -1.51 5.14 -7.39
CA GLY A 45 -2.42 5.03 -8.52
C GLY A 45 -2.00 5.90 -9.71
N ALA A 46 -0.69 5.96 -10.00
CA ALA A 46 -0.11 6.80 -11.04
C ALA A 46 -0.53 8.29 -10.96
N SER A 47 -0.57 8.81 -9.72
CA SER A 47 -0.92 10.21 -9.49
C SER A 47 0.20 11.14 -9.92
N ASP A 48 -0.17 12.24 -10.56
CA ASP A 48 0.75 13.28 -11.01
C ASP A 48 1.12 14.21 -9.83
N GLU A 49 2.41 14.43 -9.62
CA GLU A 49 2.95 15.31 -8.57
C GLU A 49 2.98 16.81 -8.98
N LYS A 50 2.88 17.11 -10.29
CA LYS A 50 3.06 18.45 -10.86
C LYS A 50 1.74 19.06 -11.35
N SER A 51 0.80 18.22 -11.77
CA SER A 51 -0.44 18.66 -12.43
C SER A 51 -1.68 18.29 -11.64
N CYS A 52 -2.52 19.28 -11.31
CA CYS A 52 -3.78 19.02 -10.60
C CYS A 52 -4.81 18.30 -11.48
N THR A 53 -5.48 17.29 -10.93
CA THR A 53 -6.43 16.43 -11.66
C THR A 53 -7.82 17.04 -11.88
N TYR A 54 -8.12 18.21 -11.32
CA TYR A 54 -9.46 18.82 -11.41
C TYR A 54 -9.97 18.98 -12.86
N ALA A 55 -9.10 19.42 -13.78
CA ALA A 55 -9.46 19.62 -15.18
C ALA A 55 -9.71 18.30 -15.92
N LYS A 56 -9.12 17.19 -15.44
CA LYS A 56 -9.30 15.84 -15.98
C LYS A 56 -10.64 15.20 -15.56
N GLY A 57 -11.38 15.83 -14.63
CA GLY A 57 -12.68 15.35 -14.15
C GLY A 57 -12.56 14.28 -13.06
N HIS A 58 -13.48 13.31 -13.06
CA HIS A 58 -13.46 12.19 -12.13
C HIS A 58 -12.46 11.14 -12.59
N ILE A 59 -11.40 10.95 -11.80
CA ILE A 59 -10.34 9.98 -12.13
C ILE A 59 -10.73 8.61 -11.61
N GLY A 60 -10.48 7.57 -12.42
CA GLY A 60 -10.77 6.18 -12.09
C GLY A 60 -10.12 5.72 -10.78
N ARG A 61 -8.84 6.04 -10.55
CA ARG A 61 -8.10 5.80 -9.30
C ARG A 61 -7.03 6.89 -9.14
N GLN A 62 -6.99 7.58 -8.01
CA GLN A 62 -5.93 8.57 -7.69
C GLN A 62 -5.68 8.65 -6.19
N ALA A 63 -4.46 9.00 -5.80
CA ALA A 63 -4.11 9.32 -4.42
C ALA A 63 -4.75 10.64 -3.98
N LEU A 64 -5.36 10.64 -2.80
CA LEU A 64 -6.07 11.79 -2.25
C LEU A 64 -5.57 12.13 -0.85
N TYR A 65 -5.72 13.40 -0.54
CA TYR A 65 -5.44 13.95 0.78
C TYR A 65 -6.66 14.76 1.26
N SER A 66 -7.00 14.68 2.55
CA SER A 66 -7.97 15.57 3.17
C SER A 66 -7.23 16.70 3.87
N CYS A 67 -7.63 17.96 3.62
CA CYS A 67 -7.01 19.11 4.27
C CYS A 67 -7.84 19.55 5.48
N LEU A 68 -7.38 19.22 6.70
CA LEU A 68 -8.07 19.56 7.94
C LEU A 68 -7.90 21.03 8.33
N THR A 69 -6.83 21.69 7.87
CA THR A 69 -6.64 23.14 8.09
C THR A 69 -7.64 23.97 7.29
N CYS A 70 -7.91 23.62 6.04
CA CYS A 70 -8.90 24.33 5.22
C CYS A 70 -10.34 23.92 5.53
N CYS A 71 -10.55 22.70 6.00
CA CYS A 71 -11.87 22.17 6.32
C CYS A 71 -11.91 21.66 7.77
N PRO A 72 -11.77 22.54 8.78
CA PRO A 72 -11.74 22.12 10.18
C PRO A 72 -13.08 21.52 10.61
N GLU A 73 -14.18 22.03 10.06
CA GLU A 73 -15.54 21.54 10.30
C GLU A 73 -15.76 20.12 9.77
N ALA A 74 -14.87 19.62 8.89
CA ALA A 74 -14.94 18.25 8.40
C ALA A 74 -14.76 17.22 9.52
N ARG A 75 -14.11 17.58 10.64
CA ARG A 75 -13.93 16.69 11.80
C ARG A 75 -15.25 16.26 12.42
N GLU A 76 -16.27 17.11 12.36
CA GLU A 76 -17.60 16.86 12.90
C GLU A 76 -18.61 16.51 11.80
N ASP A 77 -18.55 17.22 10.67
CA ASP A 77 -19.50 17.09 9.57
C ASP A 77 -18.83 16.65 8.26
N LEU A 78 -19.06 15.40 7.87
CA LEU A 78 -18.60 14.84 6.59
C LEU A 78 -19.14 15.58 5.37
N ALA A 79 -20.31 16.22 5.48
CA ALA A 79 -20.82 17.04 4.41
C ALA A 79 -19.87 18.21 4.11
N LYS A 80 -18.98 18.57 5.05
CA LYS A 80 -18.02 19.67 4.94
C LYS A 80 -16.59 19.24 4.57
N ALA A 81 -16.36 17.94 4.37
CA ALA A 81 -15.09 17.41 3.88
C ALA A 81 -14.75 17.87 2.46
N ALA A 82 -13.46 17.88 2.14
CA ALA A 82 -12.91 18.13 0.82
C ALA A 82 -11.67 17.26 0.61
N GLY A 83 -11.45 16.77 -0.62
CA GLY A 83 -10.29 15.97 -0.98
C GLY A 83 -9.46 16.65 -2.06
N ILE A 84 -8.14 16.67 -1.90
CA ILE A 84 -7.19 17.21 -2.89
C ILE A 84 -6.34 16.10 -3.49
N CYS A 85 -5.90 16.29 -4.74
CA CYS A 85 -4.95 15.38 -5.38
C CYS A 85 -3.52 15.62 -4.88
N LEU A 86 -2.63 14.67 -5.18
CA LEU A 86 -1.21 14.74 -4.84
C LEU A 86 -0.52 16.05 -5.24
N ALA A 87 -0.64 16.51 -6.49
CA ALA A 87 0.01 17.78 -6.86
C ALA A 87 -0.45 18.99 -6.01
N CYS A 88 -1.70 18.99 -5.56
CA CYS A 88 -2.24 20.08 -4.73
C CYS A 88 -1.77 20.00 -3.28
N SER A 89 -1.46 18.81 -2.75
CA SER A 89 -0.88 18.70 -1.40
C SER A 89 0.49 19.38 -1.35
N TYR A 90 1.31 19.22 -2.40
CA TYR A 90 2.63 19.85 -2.46
C TYR A 90 2.63 21.34 -2.80
N ARG A 91 1.66 21.82 -3.59
CA ARG A 91 1.72 23.19 -4.15
C ARG A 91 0.75 24.18 -3.51
N CYS A 92 -0.44 23.72 -3.15
CA CYS A 92 -1.50 24.57 -2.61
C CYS A 92 -1.66 24.40 -1.09
N HIS A 93 -1.22 23.26 -0.54
CA HIS A 93 -1.46 22.88 0.84
C HIS A 93 -0.21 22.32 1.55
N GLU A 94 0.99 22.76 1.15
CA GLU A 94 2.28 22.24 1.63
C GLU A 94 2.46 22.34 3.15
N HIS A 95 1.88 23.38 3.76
CA HIS A 95 2.01 23.66 5.19
C HIS A 95 0.70 23.49 5.96
N HIS A 96 -0.22 22.70 5.43
CA HIS A 96 -1.48 22.40 6.09
C HIS A 96 -1.42 21.01 6.74
N GLU A 97 -2.29 20.80 7.73
CA GLU A 97 -2.55 19.48 8.28
C GLU A 97 -3.32 18.67 7.23
N LEU A 98 -2.63 17.70 6.64
CA LEU A 98 -3.15 16.80 5.62
C LEU A 98 -3.27 15.38 6.18
N VAL A 99 -4.40 14.75 5.90
CA VAL A 99 -4.60 13.32 6.12
C VAL A 99 -4.46 12.61 4.78
N GLU A 100 -3.49 11.71 4.66
CA GLU A 100 -3.33 10.85 3.50
C GLU A 100 -4.41 9.77 3.45
N LEU A 101 -5.15 9.71 2.34
CA LEU A 101 -6.28 8.79 2.16
C LEU A 101 -5.96 7.63 1.21
N TYR A 102 -4.71 7.55 0.74
CA TYR A 102 -4.25 6.68 -0.33
C TYR A 102 -5.16 6.82 -1.58
N THR A 103 -5.28 5.75 -2.38
CA THR A 103 -6.08 5.80 -3.59
C THR A 103 -7.58 5.68 -3.32
N LYS A 104 -8.37 6.53 -3.98
CA LYS A 104 -9.83 6.44 -4.07
C LYS A 104 -10.25 6.42 -5.54
N ARG A 105 -11.46 5.92 -5.82
CA ARG A 105 -11.97 5.82 -7.19
C ARG A 105 -13.04 6.87 -7.49
N ASN A 106 -13.16 7.21 -8.77
CA ASN A 106 -14.15 8.14 -9.30
C ASN A 106 -14.22 9.48 -8.54
N PHE A 107 -13.07 10.00 -8.13
CA PHE A 107 -12.98 11.24 -7.36
C PHE A 107 -12.43 12.36 -8.24
N ARG A 108 -12.88 13.59 -8.00
CA ARG A 108 -12.36 14.80 -8.64
C ARG A 108 -11.78 15.74 -7.59
N CYS A 109 -10.57 16.25 -7.80
CA CYS A 109 -9.89 17.13 -6.85
C CYS A 109 -10.77 18.34 -6.46
N ASP A 110 -10.91 18.64 -5.17
CA ASP A 110 -11.72 19.75 -4.68
C ASP A 110 -10.94 21.07 -4.56
N CYS A 111 -9.65 21.11 -4.90
CA CYS A 111 -8.79 22.28 -4.68
C CYS A 111 -9.35 23.61 -5.23
N PRO A 112 -9.93 23.68 -6.45
CA PRO A 112 -10.51 24.93 -6.96
C PRO A 112 -11.97 25.17 -6.53
N THR A 113 -12.52 24.38 -5.59
CA THR A 113 -13.92 24.52 -5.16
C THR A 113 -14.10 25.56 -4.05
N GLN A 114 -15.35 25.96 -3.80
CA GLN A 114 -15.74 26.99 -2.81
C GLN A 114 -15.13 26.81 -1.42
N ARG A 115 -14.73 25.60 -1.06
CA ARG A 115 -14.15 25.29 0.24
C ARG A 115 -12.65 25.53 0.33
N LEU A 116 -11.94 25.28 -0.76
CA LEU A 116 -10.47 25.30 -0.79
C LEU A 116 -9.93 26.56 -1.49
N GLY A 117 -10.77 27.23 -2.29
CA GLY A 117 -10.44 28.50 -2.92
C GLY A 117 -9.87 28.33 -4.33
N LYS A 118 -8.80 29.08 -4.65
CA LYS A 118 -8.18 29.05 -5.98
C LYS A 118 -7.01 28.06 -6.01
N CYS A 119 -6.96 27.24 -7.06
CA CYS A 119 -5.89 26.28 -7.28
C CYS A 119 -4.76 26.90 -8.11
N SER A 120 -3.54 26.97 -7.57
CA SER A 120 -2.35 27.50 -8.29
C SER A 120 -1.95 26.67 -9.52
N LEU A 121 -2.35 25.40 -9.56
CA LEU A 121 -2.05 24.46 -10.65
C LEU A 121 -3.11 24.43 -11.76
N ASN A 122 -4.22 25.15 -11.59
CA ASN A 122 -5.25 25.30 -12.61
C ASN A 122 -5.62 26.78 -12.79
N PRO A 123 -4.69 27.64 -13.23
CA PRO A 123 -4.93 29.08 -13.40
C PRO A 123 -6.02 29.39 -14.41
N GLN A 124 -6.30 28.47 -15.34
CA GLN A 124 -7.36 28.59 -16.35
C GLN A 124 -8.78 28.44 -15.78
N VAL A 125 -8.92 27.94 -14.55
CA VAL A 125 -10.23 27.82 -13.91
C VAL A 125 -10.62 29.17 -13.34
N GLU A 126 -11.61 29.81 -13.94
CA GLU A 126 -12.08 31.13 -13.52
C GLU A 126 -12.87 31.05 -12.21
N GLY A 127 -12.47 31.89 -11.24
CA GLY A 127 -13.16 31.98 -9.96
C GLY A 127 -13.13 30.69 -9.15
N VAL A 128 -14.05 30.58 -8.20
CA VAL A 128 -14.15 29.44 -7.31
C VAL A 128 -15.32 28.56 -7.73
N GLN A 129 -15.07 27.27 -7.86
CA GLN A 129 -15.99 26.32 -8.47
C GLN A 129 -16.98 25.74 -7.44
N PRO A 130 -18.18 25.31 -7.87
CA PRO A 130 -19.10 24.62 -6.98
C PRO A 130 -18.52 23.30 -6.46
N ARG A 131 -19.13 22.75 -5.41
CA ARG A 131 -18.76 21.44 -4.85
C ARG A 131 -18.95 20.35 -5.91
N ASN A 132 -18.05 19.39 -5.95
CA ASN A 132 -18.19 18.20 -6.79
C ASN A 132 -19.23 17.24 -6.18
N GLU A 133 -20.47 17.25 -6.69
CA GLU A 133 -21.57 16.41 -6.17
C GLU A 133 -21.34 14.90 -6.33
N GLY A 134 -20.52 14.51 -7.32
CA GLY A 134 -20.17 13.10 -7.56
C GLY A 134 -19.10 12.53 -6.61
N ASN A 135 -18.48 13.37 -5.78
CA ASN A 135 -17.47 12.90 -4.83
C ASN A 135 -18.12 12.22 -3.62
N LEU A 136 -17.58 11.07 -3.23
CA LEU A 136 -17.99 10.34 -2.04
C LEU A 136 -16.99 10.57 -0.91
N TYR A 137 -17.51 10.99 0.24
CA TYR A 137 -16.71 11.28 1.43
C TYR A 137 -17.09 10.30 2.53
N ASN A 138 -16.12 9.52 3.00
CA ASN A 138 -16.27 8.63 4.15
C ASN A 138 -15.53 9.20 5.37
N GLN A 139 -15.56 8.48 6.49
CA GLN A 139 -14.90 8.93 7.72
C GLN A 139 -13.39 9.19 7.62
N ASN A 140 -12.70 8.64 6.60
CA ASN A 140 -11.26 8.84 6.45
C ASN A 140 -10.92 10.30 6.20
N PHE A 141 -11.84 11.06 5.58
CA PHE A 141 -11.67 12.50 5.37
C PHE A 141 -11.63 13.30 6.68
N GLN A 142 -12.05 12.71 7.81
CA GLN A 142 -11.95 13.28 9.16
C GLN A 142 -10.68 12.82 9.89
N GLY A 143 -9.87 11.96 9.27
CA GLY A 143 -8.76 11.26 9.91
C GLY A 143 -9.20 10.03 10.72
N LEU A 144 -10.45 9.59 10.62
CA LEU A 144 -10.97 8.45 11.38
C LEU A 144 -11.05 7.19 10.54
N TYR A 145 -10.72 6.05 11.16
CA TYR A 145 -10.62 4.78 10.47
C TYR A 145 -11.29 3.64 11.22
N CYS A 146 -11.69 2.63 10.45
CA CYS A 146 -12.29 1.39 10.92
C CYS A 146 -13.59 1.63 11.72
N LYS A 147 -14.20 0.56 12.20
CA LYS A 147 -15.37 0.63 13.10
C LYS A 147 -15.04 1.20 14.48
N CYS A 148 -13.76 1.22 14.85
CA CYS A 148 -13.28 1.74 16.14
C CYS A 148 -13.16 3.28 16.17
N LYS A 149 -13.29 3.97 15.02
CA LYS A 149 -13.28 5.44 14.92
C LYS A 149 -12.03 6.06 15.54
N ARG A 150 -10.88 5.42 15.36
CA ARG A 150 -9.61 5.93 15.88
C ARG A 150 -8.89 6.77 14.83
N PRO A 151 -8.15 7.81 15.27
CA PRO A 151 -7.33 8.60 14.36
C PRO A 151 -6.13 7.79 13.84
N TYR A 152 -5.55 8.22 12.72
CA TYR A 152 -4.26 7.71 12.24
C TYR A 152 -3.31 8.87 11.95
N PRO A 153 -2.09 8.88 12.51
CA PRO A 153 -1.54 7.91 13.47
C PRO A 153 -2.26 7.98 14.84
N ASP A 154 -2.50 6.83 15.47
CA ASP A 154 -3.18 6.73 16.78
C ASP A 154 -2.17 6.97 17.91
N PRO A 155 -2.28 8.05 18.72
CA PRO A 155 -1.29 8.38 19.74
C PRO A 155 -1.21 7.34 20.87
N ASP A 156 -2.27 6.56 21.08
CA ASP A 156 -2.34 5.56 22.13
C ASP A 156 -1.84 4.18 21.68
N ARG A 157 -1.41 4.04 20.42
CA ARG A 157 -0.91 2.76 19.88
C ARG A 157 0.60 2.66 19.96
N THR A 158 1.06 1.51 20.45
CA THR A 158 2.48 1.18 20.61
C THR A 158 2.98 0.15 19.58
N VAL A 159 2.08 -0.46 18.81
CA VAL A 159 2.40 -1.47 17.80
C VAL A 159 1.73 -1.09 16.49
N GLU A 160 2.47 -1.23 15.39
CA GLU A 160 1.96 -1.04 14.04
C GLU A 160 0.94 -2.16 13.72
N GLU A 161 -0.25 -1.77 13.29
CA GLU A 161 -1.30 -2.72 12.89
C GLU A 161 -1.55 -2.64 11.40
N VAL A 162 -1.63 -3.81 10.77
CA VAL A 162 -2.00 -3.93 9.37
C VAL A 162 -3.47 -3.57 9.17
N MET A 163 -3.72 -2.67 8.21
CA MET A 163 -5.05 -2.25 7.80
C MET A 163 -5.32 -2.66 6.34
N LEU A 164 -6.57 -3.05 6.06
CA LEU A 164 -7.02 -3.35 4.71
C LEU A 164 -8.09 -2.36 4.26
N GLN A 165 -7.99 -1.88 3.02
CA GLN A 165 -8.99 -1.02 2.40
C GLN A 165 -10.13 -1.87 1.81
N CYS A 166 -11.38 -1.53 2.13
CA CYS A 166 -12.54 -2.18 1.54
C CYS A 166 -12.73 -1.74 0.08
N ALA A 167 -12.82 -2.68 -0.84
CA ALA A 167 -12.99 -2.44 -2.27
C ALA A 167 -14.36 -1.83 -2.66
N ILE A 168 -15.27 -1.58 -1.72
CA ILE A 168 -16.60 -1.00 -1.98
C ILE A 168 -16.76 0.38 -1.33
N CYS A 169 -16.62 0.48 -0.01
CA CYS A 169 -16.75 1.75 0.71
C CYS A 169 -15.44 2.54 0.79
N GLU A 170 -14.33 1.94 0.34
CA GLU A 170 -12.97 2.53 0.34
C GLU A 170 -12.47 2.94 1.73
N ASP A 171 -13.15 2.49 2.79
CA ASP A 171 -12.75 2.68 4.18
C ASP A 171 -11.71 1.65 4.60
N TRP A 172 -10.86 2.00 5.56
CA TRP A 172 -9.79 1.15 6.05
C TRP A 172 -10.18 0.46 7.36
N TYR A 173 -9.86 -0.82 7.47
CA TYR A 173 -10.19 -1.64 8.63
C TYR A 173 -8.96 -2.33 9.19
N HIS A 174 -8.76 -2.23 10.50
CA HIS A 174 -7.79 -3.05 11.22
C HIS A 174 -8.17 -4.53 11.09
N LEU A 175 -7.17 -5.38 10.86
CA LEU A 175 -7.35 -6.83 10.74
C LEU A 175 -8.12 -7.45 11.93
N PRO A 176 -7.81 -7.14 13.21
CA PRO A 176 -8.52 -7.70 14.37
C PRO A 176 -9.99 -7.25 14.48
N HIS A 177 -10.33 -6.14 13.82
CA HIS A 177 -11.68 -5.59 13.82
C HIS A 177 -12.53 -6.14 12.67
N MET A 178 -12.00 -7.01 11.82
CA MET A 178 -12.79 -7.73 10.83
C MET A 178 -13.22 -9.10 11.37
N LYS A 179 -14.37 -9.61 10.95
CA LYS A 179 -14.79 -10.98 11.26
C LYS A 179 -14.02 -11.98 10.39
N ALA A 180 -12.69 -11.96 10.48
CA ALA A 180 -11.83 -12.93 9.80
C ALA A 180 -11.60 -14.16 10.71
N PRO A 181 -11.62 -15.39 10.19
CA PRO A 181 -11.13 -16.56 10.90
C PRO A 181 -9.66 -16.36 11.28
N GLY A 182 -9.22 -16.98 12.39
CA GLY A 182 -7.94 -16.72 13.09
C GLY A 182 -6.64 -17.06 12.33
N SER A 183 -6.66 -17.09 10.99
CA SER A 183 -5.51 -17.27 10.09
C SER A 183 -5.20 -16.00 9.29
N SER A 184 -5.70 -14.85 9.75
CA SER A 184 -5.76 -13.59 8.99
C SER A 184 -4.40 -13.03 8.56
N GLU A 185 -3.31 -13.36 9.25
CA GLU A 185 -1.96 -12.91 8.88
C GLU A 185 -1.49 -13.50 7.54
N LYS A 186 -1.79 -14.78 7.28
CA LYS A 186 -1.48 -15.44 6.00
C LYS A 186 -2.31 -14.91 4.84
N TRP A 187 -3.40 -14.20 5.11
CA TRP A 187 -4.23 -13.62 4.08
C TRP A 187 -3.62 -12.35 3.49
N LEU A 188 -2.68 -11.71 4.17
CA LEU A 188 -2.09 -10.47 3.67
C LEU A 188 -1.33 -10.69 2.36
N ASP A 189 -0.62 -11.81 2.25
CA ASP A 189 0.16 -12.16 1.05
C ASP A 189 -0.70 -12.73 -0.08
N SER A 190 -1.90 -13.23 0.24
CA SER A 190 -2.77 -13.95 -0.71
C SER A 190 -4.02 -13.17 -1.12
N CYS A 191 -4.39 -12.11 -0.40
CA CYS A 191 -5.62 -11.36 -0.60
C CYS A 191 -5.36 -10.09 -1.40
N SER A 192 -5.77 -10.08 -2.66
CA SER A 192 -5.66 -8.87 -3.50
C SER A 192 -6.69 -7.79 -3.16
N GLU A 193 -7.88 -8.19 -2.69
CA GLU A 193 -9.01 -7.29 -2.45
C GLU A 193 -9.85 -7.77 -1.26
N MET A 194 -10.30 -6.83 -0.43
CA MET A 194 -11.13 -7.13 0.75
C MET A 194 -12.47 -6.39 0.65
N ILE A 195 -13.56 -7.02 1.11
CA ILE A 195 -14.87 -6.37 1.27
C ILE A 195 -15.30 -6.49 2.74
N CYS A 196 -15.59 -5.34 3.37
CA CYS A 196 -15.96 -5.31 4.78
C CYS A 196 -17.36 -5.90 5.05
N ASP A 197 -17.59 -6.33 6.29
CA ASP A 197 -18.86 -6.93 6.74
C ASP A 197 -20.07 -6.05 6.40
N GLY A 198 -19.97 -4.73 6.62
CA GLY A 198 -21.05 -3.79 6.34
C GLY A 198 -21.43 -3.74 4.85
N CYS A 199 -20.44 -3.85 3.96
CA CYS A 199 -20.70 -3.91 2.51
C CYS A 199 -21.27 -5.28 2.09
N MET A 200 -20.81 -6.38 2.70
CA MET A 200 -21.37 -7.72 2.49
C MET A 200 -22.83 -7.82 2.94
N GLU A 201 -23.20 -7.12 4.01
CA GLU A 201 -24.58 -7.04 4.51
C GLU A 201 -25.45 -6.13 3.64
N ALA A 202 -24.96 -4.94 3.27
CA ALA A 202 -25.68 -3.99 2.43
C ALA A 202 -25.94 -4.50 1.00
N LYS A 203 -25.09 -5.40 0.49
CA LYS A 203 -25.18 -5.96 -0.87
C LYS A 203 -25.27 -7.48 -0.82
N PRO A 204 -26.48 -8.06 -0.64
CA PRO A 204 -26.66 -9.50 -0.43
C PRO A 204 -26.10 -10.39 -1.54
N PHE A 205 -26.04 -9.90 -2.78
CA PHE A 205 -25.49 -10.64 -3.92
C PHE A 205 -24.01 -11.00 -3.75
N LEU A 206 -23.25 -10.25 -2.93
CA LEU A 206 -21.85 -10.55 -2.67
C LEU A 206 -21.67 -11.89 -1.94
N LYS A 207 -22.69 -12.34 -1.21
CA LYS A 207 -22.69 -13.65 -0.55
C LYS A 207 -22.59 -14.80 -1.56
N ASP A 208 -23.08 -14.59 -2.79
CA ASP A 208 -23.00 -15.57 -3.87
C ASP A 208 -21.54 -15.82 -4.32
N TYR A 209 -20.63 -14.88 -4.04
CA TYR A 209 -19.22 -14.93 -4.41
C TYR A 209 -18.31 -15.48 -3.29
N THR A 210 -18.87 -15.86 -2.14
CA THR A 210 -18.10 -16.41 -1.01
C THR A 210 -17.30 -17.67 -1.36
N GLY A 211 -17.74 -18.45 -2.35
CA GLY A 211 -16.98 -19.61 -2.84
C GLY A 211 -15.69 -19.26 -3.59
N LEU A 212 -15.51 -17.99 -3.99
CA LEU A 212 -14.29 -17.47 -4.63
C LEU A 212 -13.39 -16.71 -3.64
N ALA A 213 -13.88 -16.47 -2.40
CA ALA A 213 -13.07 -15.86 -1.36
C ALA A 213 -12.01 -16.83 -0.85
N LEU A 214 -10.92 -16.29 -0.30
CA LEU A 214 -9.92 -17.09 0.40
C LEU A 214 -10.60 -17.90 1.49
N GLN A 215 -10.50 -19.23 1.37
CA GLN A 215 -11.06 -20.10 2.40
C GLN A 215 -10.09 -20.21 3.57
N PRO A 216 -10.60 -20.24 4.81
CA PRO A 216 -9.76 -20.59 5.94
C PRO A 216 -9.15 -21.96 5.71
N VAL A 217 -7.83 -22.07 5.93
CA VAL A 217 -7.16 -23.36 6.04
C VAL A 217 -7.75 -24.06 7.26
N VAL A 218 -8.56 -25.09 7.02
CA VAL A 218 -9.00 -26.00 8.08
C VAL A 218 -7.76 -26.65 8.67
N ALA A 219 -7.49 -26.36 9.94
CA ALA A 219 -6.51 -27.09 10.71
C ALA A 219 -7.09 -28.49 10.97
N ASP A 220 -6.68 -29.47 10.18
CA ASP A 220 -6.95 -30.88 10.47
C ASP A 220 -6.37 -31.22 11.85
N SER A 221 -7.27 -31.39 12.81
CA SER A 221 -6.94 -31.83 14.16
C SER A 221 -7.18 -33.33 14.25
N ALA A 222 -6.12 -34.14 14.11
CA ALA A 222 -5.90 -35.39 14.85
C ALA A 222 -4.68 -36.17 14.33
N LYS A 223 -3.54 -36.02 15.01
CA LYS A 223 -2.80 -37.16 15.60
C LYS A 223 -1.76 -36.66 16.60
N ASP A 224 -1.91 -37.16 17.83
CA ASP A 224 -0.99 -37.04 18.95
C ASP A 224 0.48 -37.25 18.57
N GLY A 225 1.33 -36.34 19.05
CA GLY A 225 2.78 -36.43 19.03
C GLY A 225 3.39 -35.20 19.71
N LYS A 226 4.01 -35.42 20.87
CA LYS A 226 4.64 -34.43 21.77
C LYS A 226 5.63 -33.50 21.04
N PRO A 227 5.81 -32.22 21.45
CA PRO A 227 6.67 -31.26 20.76
C PRO A 227 8.06 -31.20 21.40
N GLU A 228 9.13 -31.43 20.62
CA GLU A 228 10.47 -31.00 21.01
C GLU A 228 11.25 -30.48 19.79
N ALA A 229 11.57 -29.18 19.85
CA ALA A 229 12.80 -28.55 19.36
C ALA A 229 13.12 -28.52 17.86
N GLU A 230 12.29 -27.89 17.02
CA GLU A 230 12.71 -27.54 15.63
C GLU A 230 12.36 -26.10 15.19
N ASP A 231 11.66 -25.30 16.01
CA ASP A 231 11.21 -23.93 15.61
C ASP A 231 12.28 -22.83 15.80
N ASN A 232 13.36 -23.13 16.54
CA ASN A 232 14.46 -22.18 16.78
C ASN A 232 15.56 -22.21 15.70
N GLN A 233 15.44 -23.06 14.67
CA GLN A 233 16.37 -23.09 13.54
C GLN A 233 15.91 -22.15 12.41
N LEU A 234 14.61 -22.07 12.11
CA LEU A 234 14.12 -21.27 10.98
C LEU A 234 14.14 -19.76 11.24
N LYS A 235 13.95 -19.32 12.50
CA LYS A 235 14.12 -17.90 12.86
C LYS A 235 15.58 -17.44 12.82
N ASN A 236 16.53 -18.33 13.15
CA ASN A 236 17.96 -18.02 13.07
C ASN A 236 18.49 -18.06 11.62
N GLU A 237 17.82 -18.76 10.70
CA GLU A 237 18.19 -18.78 9.28
C GLU A 237 17.67 -17.55 8.52
N LEU A 238 16.50 -17.00 8.89
CA LEU A 238 15.97 -15.78 8.26
C LEU A 238 16.67 -14.50 8.76
N ASP A 239 17.06 -14.43 10.04
CA ASP A 239 17.85 -13.30 10.56
C ASP A 239 19.32 -13.34 10.10
N ARG A 240 19.83 -14.51 9.68
CA ARG A 240 21.11 -14.60 8.96
C ARG A 240 21.01 -14.12 7.52
N SER A 241 19.88 -14.40 6.85
CA SER A 241 19.63 -13.96 5.48
C SER A 241 19.55 -12.44 5.31
N ILE A 242 19.28 -11.66 6.38
CA ILE A 242 19.26 -10.20 6.33
C ILE A 242 20.65 -9.59 6.59
N CYS A 243 21.58 -10.32 7.20
CA CYS A 243 22.99 -9.90 7.33
C CYS A 243 23.88 -10.41 6.18
N ASP A 244 23.53 -11.51 5.52
CA ASP A 244 24.34 -12.13 4.46
C ASP A 244 24.13 -11.48 3.06
N ILE A 245 23.17 -10.55 2.92
CA ILE A 245 23.02 -9.68 1.72
C ILE A 245 24.26 -8.79 1.50
N MET A 246 25.19 -8.71 2.46
CA MET A 246 26.47 -8.02 2.30
C MET A 246 27.64 -8.93 1.88
N LYS A 247 27.42 -10.19 1.46
CA LYS A 247 28.51 -11.06 0.95
C LYS A 247 28.01 -12.23 0.10
N VAL A 248 28.19 -12.15 -1.22
CA VAL A 248 28.24 -13.35 -2.08
C VAL A 248 29.42 -13.24 -3.06
N PRO A 249 30.23 -14.31 -3.22
CA PRO A 249 31.21 -14.44 -4.30
C PRO A 249 30.55 -14.88 -5.62
N GLU A 250 31.20 -14.52 -6.72
CA GLU A 250 30.76 -14.69 -8.10
C GLU A 250 30.79 -16.13 -8.64
N GLY A 251 29.94 -16.38 -9.63
CA GLY A 251 30.28 -17.21 -10.79
C GLY A 251 29.41 -18.45 -11.04
N GLU A 252 28.44 -18.34 -11.95
CA GLU A 252 28.31 -19.15 -13.18
C GLU A 252 27.00 -18.82 -13.95
N SER A 253 27.14 -18.38 -15.20
CA SER A 253 26.10 -18.33 -16.25
C SER A 253 25.71 -19.76 -16.71
N PRO A 254 24.55 -20.08 -17.35
CA PRO A 254 23.92 -19.23 -18.38
C PRO A 254 22.39 -19.28 -18.58
N ALA A 255 21.95 -18.28 -19.36
CA ALA A 255 20.98 -18.32 -20.46
C ALA A 255 19.44 -18.31 -20.25
N GLU A 256 18.86 -17.49 -21.13
CA GLU A 256 17.52 -17.44 -21.71
C GLU A 256 16.42 -16.62 -21.02
N GLU A 257 16.16 -15.49 -21.69
CA GLU A 257 14.90 -14.77 -21.87
C GLU A 257 13.68 -15.34 -21.13
N GLY A 258 13.16 -14.55 -20.19
CA GLY A 258 11.81 -14.71 -19.67
C GLY A 258 11.21 -13.35 -19.35
N GLU A 259 10.19 -12.94 -20.11
CA GLU A 259 9.21 -11.94 -19.64
C GLU A 259 8.86 -12.23 -18.17
N PRO A 260 8.75 -11.23 -17.28
CA PRO A 260 8.14 -11.45 -15.97
C PRO A 260 6.66 -11.83 -16.19
N SER A 261 6.43 -13.14 -16.22
CA SER A 261 5.13 -13.77 -16.37
C SER A 261 4.49 -13.91 -15.00
N GLN A 262 3.85 -12.84 -14.54
CA GLN A 262 2.57 -12.96 -13.85
C GLN A 262 1.63 -11.86 -14.36
N LYS A 263 1.33 -11.90 -15.67
CA LYS A 263 0.11 -11.28 -16.19
C LYS A 263 -1.04 -11.88 -15.38
N ARG A 264 -1.67 -11.04 -14.54
CA ARG A 264 -2.88 -11.39 -13.78
C ARG A 264 -3.80 -12.16 -14.73
N PRO A 265 -4.28 -13.37 -14.36
CA PRO A 265 -5.15 -14.13 -15.25
C PRO A 265 -6.34 -13.24 -15.60
N LYS A 266 -6.55 -13.01 -16.90
CA LYS A 266 -7.77 -12.36 -17.37
C LYS A 266 -8.94 -13.17 -16.83
N LEU A 267 -9.81 -12.54 -16.04
CA LEU A 267 -11.07 -13.13 -15.61
C LEU A 267 -11.92 -13.40 -16.85
N GLU A 268 -11.82 -14.62 -17.39
CA GLU A 268 -12.71 -15.11 -18.43
C GLU A 268 -14.15 -15.12 -17.89
N ALA A 269 -15.03 -14.42 -18.60
CA ALA A 269 -16.47 -14.34 -18.37
C ALA A 269 -16.90 -14.32 -16.88
N CYS A 270 -16.90 -13.11 -16.28
CA CYS A 270 -17.44 -12.87 -14.94
C CYS A 270 -18.97 -13.12 -14.91
N ARG A 271 -19.39 -14.39 -14.87
CA ARG A 271 -20.78 -14.79 -14.69
C ARG A 271 -21.05 -14.87 -13.20
N ARG A 272 -22.12 -14.21 -12.75
CA ARG A 272 -22.58 -14.30 -11.37
C ARG A 272 -22.79 -15.77 -11.00
N PRO A 273 -22.16 -16.28 -9.91
CA PRO A 273 -22.42 -17.61 -9.39
C PRO A 273 -23.92 -17.77 -9.11
N LYS A 274 -24.45 -19.00 -9.27
CA LYS A 274 -25.85 -19.26 -8.95
C LYS A 274 -26.08 -18.96 -7.46
N PRO A 275 -27.07 -18.12 -7.11
CA PRO A 275 -27.31 -17.77 -5.71
C PRO A 275 -27.72 -19.01 -4.92
N SER A 276 -27.17 -19.17 -3.72
CA SER A 276 -27.52 -20.28 -2.82
C SER A 276 -28.91 -20.13 -2.18
N LYS A 277 -29.50 -18.91 -2.26
CA LYS A 277 -30.88 -18.59 -1.86
C LYS A 277 -31.46 -17.55 -2.82
N GLU A 278 -32.72 -17.70 -3.23
CA GLU A 278 -33.41 -16.67 -4.03
C GLU A 278 -33.46 -15.34 -3.24
N HIS A 279 -32.74 -14.32 -3.70
CA HIS A 279 -32.82 -12.98 -3.14
C HIS A 279 -34.15 -12.34 -3.56
N GLN A 280 -35.10 -12.25 -2.64
CA GLN A 280 -36.28 -11.39 -2.82
C GLN A 280 -35.81 -9.93 -2.78
N GLY A 281 -35.67 -9.31 -3.94
CA GLY A 281 -35.31 -7.90 -4.06
C GLY A 281 -36.38 -6.99 -3.45
N LYS A 282 -35.92 -5.96 -2.73
CA LYS A 282 -36.68 -4.71 -2.53
C LYS A 282 -36.02 -3.63 -3.36
#